data_AF-A0A4Y7UBM8-F1
#
_entry.id   AF-A0A4Y7UBM8-F1
#
_cell.length_a   1.000
_cell.length_b   1.000
_cell.length_c   1.000
_cell.angle_alpha   90.00
_cell.angle_beta   90.00
_cell.angle_gamma   90.00
#
_symmetry.space_group_name_H-M   'P 1'
#
loop_
_entity.id
_entity.type
_entity.pdbx_description
1 polymer ?
#
loop_
_entity_poly.entity_id
_entity_poly.type
_entity_poly.pdbx_seq_one_letter_code
_entity_poly.pdbx_strand_id
1 'polypeptide(L)'
;MKKHYILIVMLLINAACTSTKKSMDSWVGKTKQIFIKTLGPPVRTLQNADGEILIYADQVYKKADNTNGSPMHASNNWEYLYVYVNNEGKVTYLRNEKQNFPPQQIDASLLKGTNAISAK
;
A
#
# COMPACT_ATOMS: atom_id res chain seq x y z
N MET A 1 -41.26 -7.16 -13.89
CA MET A 1 -40.15 -6.58 -14.69
C MET A 1 -39.24 -5.63 -13.90
N LYS A 2 -39.75 -4.73 -13.04
CA LYS A 2 -38.90 -3.79 -12.26
C LYS A 2 -37.91 -4.45 -11.26
N LYS A 3 -38.26 -5.62 -10.72
CA LYS A 3 -37.47 -6.34 -9.70
C LYS A 3 -36.20 -7.02 -10.25
N HIS A 4 -36.11 -7.25 -11.57
CA HIS A 4 -34.94 -7.90 -12.18
C HIS A 4 -33.80 -6.92 -12.46
N TYR A 5 -34.09 -5.63 -12.65
CA TYR A 5 -33.07 -4.59 -12.79
C TYR A 5 -32.26 -4.40 -11.51
N ILE A 6 -32.90 -4.56 -10.34
CA ILE A 6 -32.23 -4.46 -9.03
C ILE A 6 -31.18 -5.56 -8.87
N LEU A 7 -31.47 -6.78 -9.33
CA LEU A 7 -30.55 -7.92 -9.23
C LEU A 7 -29.30 -7.73 -10.12
N ILE A 8 -29.49 -7.15 -11.32
CA ILE A 8 -28.40 -6.87 -12.26
C ILE A 8 -27.48 -5.77 -11.74
N VAL A 9 -28.05 -4.72 -11.14
CA VAL A 9 -27.26 -3.63 -10.53
C VAL A 9 -26.44 -4.14 -9.34
N MET A 10 -27.00 -5.04 -8.50
CA MET A 10 -26.27 -5.63 -7.38
C MET A 10 -25.11 -6.53 -7.83
N LEU A 11 -25.24 -7.23 -8.96
CA LEU A 11 -24.18 -8.10 -9.49
C LEU A 11 -22.97 -7.28 -9.99
N LEU A 12 -23.21 -6.11 -10.58
CA LEU A 12 -22.15 -5.25 -11.12
C LEU A 12 -21.30 -4.57 -10.02
N ILE A 13 -21.87 -4.30 -8.85
CA ILE A 13 -21.15 -3.64 -7.73
C ILE A 13 -20.15 -4.59 -7.07
N ASN A 14 -20.36 -5.92 -7.16
CA ASN A 14 -19.46 -6.92 -6.54
C ASN A 14 -18.20 -7.22 -7.37
N ALA A 15 -18.16 -6.87 -8.66
CA ALA A 15 -17.01 -7.14 -9.53
C ALA A 15 -15.84 -6.14 -9.34
N ALA A 16 -16.07 -5.00 -8.69
CA ALA A 16 -15.07 -3.95 -8.54
C ALA A 16 -14.07 -4.18 -7.38
N CYS A 17 -14.41 -5.03 -6.40
CA CYS A 17 -13.56 -5.26 -5.22
C CYS A 17 -12.48 -6.34 -5.39
N THR A 18 -12.44 -7.08 -6.50
CA THR A 18 -11.50 -8.19 -6.72
C THR A 18 -10.24 -7.81 -7.49
N SER A 19 -10.18 -6.64 -8.13
CA SER A 19 -9.07 -6.25 -9.02
C SER A 19 -7.77 -5.93 -8.27
N THR A 20 -7.85 -5.19 -7.17
CA THR A 20 -6.65 -4.76 -6.40
C THR A 20 -5.94 -5.93 -5.72
N LYS A 21 -6.71 -6.88 -5.16
CA LYS A 21 -6.16 -8.09 -4.52
C LYS A 21 -5.40 -8.97 -5.51
N LYS A 22 -5.97 -9.20 -6.70
CA LYS A 22 -5.34 -10.02 -7.75
C LYS A 22 -3.94 -9.54 -8.15
N SER A 23 -3.72 -8.23 -8.21
CA SER A 23 -2.41 -7.68 -8.56
C SER A 23 -1.38 -7.92 -7.46
N MET A 24 -1.75 -7.76 -6.19
CA MET A 24 -0.86 -8.01 -5.05
C MET A 24 -0.55 -9.50 -4.88
N ASP A 25 -1.55 -10.38 -5.03
CA ASP A 25 -1.36 -11.83 -4.92
C ASP A 25 -0.38 -12.37 -5.97
N SER A 26 -0.28 -11.73 -7.13
CA SER A 26 0.65 -12.13 -8.19
C SER A 26 2.13 -12.02 -7.81
N TRP A 27 2.46 -11.19 -6.80
CA TRP A 27 3.83 -11.01 -6.32
C TRP A 27 4.25 -12.05 -5.29
N VAL A 28 3.30 -12.65 -4.58
CA VAL A 28 3.58 -13.65 -3.55
C VAL A 28 4.30 -14.86 -4.17
N GLY A 29 5.38 -15.30 -3.52
CA GLY A 29 6.25 -16.37 -3.98
C GLY A 29 7.34 -15.94 -4.97
N LYS A 30 7.27 -14.74 -5.57
CA LYS A 30 8.36 -14.21 -6.41
C LYS A 30 9.53 -13.75 -5.56
N THR A 31 10.71 -13.71 -6.15
CA THR A 31 11.92 -13.25 -5.46
C THR A 31 11.93 -11.73 -5.33
N LYS A 32 12.54 -11.23 -4.24
CA LYS A 32 12.73 -9.80 -4.01
C LYS A 32 13.50 -9.10 -5.14
N GLN A 33 14.41 -9.80 -5.81
CA GLN A 33 15.19 -9.24 -6.91
C GLN A 33 14.30 -8.90 -8.11
N ILE A 34 13.31 -9.75 -8.43
CA ILE A 34 12.35 -9.46 -9.50
C ILE A 34 11.50 -8.24 -9.10
N PHE A 35 11.06 -8.20 -7.84
CA PHE A 35 10.27 -7.10 -7.31
C PHE A 35 11.02 -5.75 -7.42
N ILE A 36 12.27 -5.70 -6.92
CA ILE A 36 13.14 -4.51 -6.97
C ILE A 36 13.46 -4.12 -8.42
N LYS A 37 13.65 -5.10 -9.32
CA LYS A 37 13.87 -4.81 -10.74
C LYS A 37 12.66 -4.15 -11.40
N THR A 38 11.44 -4.48 -10.96
CA THR A 38 10.20 -3.92 -11.52
C THR A 38 9.82 -2.59 -10.91
N LEU A 39 9.93 -2.43 -9.59
CA LEU A 39 9.46 -1.23 -8.86
C LEU A 39 10.57 -0.25 -8.48
N GLY A 40 11.84 -0.63 -8.69
CA GLY A 40 12.99 0.14 -8.25
C GLY A 40 13.45 -0.25 -6.84
N PRO A 41 14.51 0.41 -6.32
CA PRO A 41 14.99 0.18 -4.97
C PRO A 41 13.99 0.70 -3.93
N PRO A 42 13.82 0.01 -2.79
CA PRO A 42 12.98 0.50 -1.70
C PRO A 42 13.59 1.73 -1.04
N VAL A 43 12.75 2.60 -0.49
CA VAL A 43 13.22 3.80 0.26
C VAL A 43 13.86 3.40 1.59
N ARG A 44 13.42 2.30 2.19
CA ARG A 44 14.04 1.67 3.37
C ARG A 44 13.86 0.16 3.33
N THR A 45 14.82 -0.55 3.91
CA THR A 45 14.71 -1.97 4.20
C THR A 45 14.91 -2.18 5.70
N LEU A 46 14.06 -3.00 6.31
CA LEU A 46 14.15 -3.36 7.72
C LEU A 46 14.31 -4.88 7.86
N GLN A 47 15.27 -5.31 8.68
CA GLN A 47 15.48 -6.72 8.98
C GLN A 47 14.62 -7.15 10.19
N ASN A 48 14.05 -8.35 10.14
CA ASN A 48 13.38 -9.00 11.25
C ASN A 48 13.81 -10.47 11.37
N ALA A 49 13.25 -11.21 12.33
CA ALA A 49 13.60 -12.62 12.54
C ALA A 49 13.13 -13.54 11.39
N ASP A 50 12.05 -13.13 10.69
CA ASP A 50 11.39 -13.91 9.65
C ASP A 50 11.92 -13.59 8.24
N GLY A 51 12.78 -12.59 8.11
CA GLY A 51 13.34 -12.07 6.87
C GLY A 51 13.48 -10.55 6.89
N GLU A 52 12.91 -9.88 5.89
CA GLU A 52 13.01 -8.43 5.74
C GLU A 52 11.71 -7.79 5.24
N ILE A 53 11.58 -6.49 5.48
CA ILE A 53 10.47 -5.68 5.00
C ILE A 53 11.05 -4.60 4.10
N LEU A 54 10.67 -4.62 2.82
CA LEU A 54 10.98 -3.55 1.87
C LEU A 54 9.87 -2.50 1.97
N ILE A 55 10.26 -1.25 2.13
CA ILE A 55 9.33 -0.12 2.27
C ILE A 55 9.45 0.74 1.03
N TYR A 56 8.34 0.92 0.33
CA TYR A 56 8.16 1.90 -0.74
C TYR A 56 7.19 2.95 -0.22
N ALA A 57 7.48 4.23 -0.51
CA ALA A 57 6.68 5.33 0.00
C ALA A 57 6.71 6.50 -0.98
N ASP A 58 5.54 6.94 -1.43
CA ASP A 58 5.38 8.09 -2.31
C ASP A 58 4.59 9.19 -1.61
N GLN A 59 5.10 10.42 -1.69
CA GLN A 59 4.41 11.58 -1.14
C GLN A 59 3.37 12.08 -2.13
N VAL A 60 2.11 12.09 -1.69
CA VAL A 60 0.97 12.54 -2.50
C VAL A 60 0.48 13.88 -1.96
N TYR A 61 0.51 14.88 -2.83
CA TYR A 61 -0.03 16.21 -2.56
C TYR A 61 -1.40 16.34 -3.21
N LYS A 62 -2.45 16.50 -2.40
CA LYS A 62 -3.75 16.91 -2.93
C LYS A 62 -3.79 18.43 -3.02
N LYS A 63 -3.96 18.94 -4.24
CA LYS A 63 -4.34 20.33 -4.45
C LYS A 63 -5.72 20.55 -3.83
N ALA A 64 -5.90 21.67 -3.14
CA ALA A 64 -7.24 22.06 -2.69
C ALA A 64 -8.08 22.36 -3.93
N ASP A 65 -9.21 21.67 -4.08
CA ASP A 65 -10.13 21.95 -5.17
C ASP A 65 -10.80 23.31 -4.92
N ASN A 66 -10.45 24.25 -5.79
CA ASN A 66 -11.19 25.45 -6.21
C ASN A 66 -11.00 26.79 -5.48
N THR A 67 -11.08 27.83 -6.32
CA THR A 67 -11.45 29.24 -6.08
C THR A 67 -10.42 30.19 -5.42
N ASN A 68 -9.78 31.01 -6.27
CA ASN A 68 -9.41 32.42 -6.04
C ASN A 68 -9.02 32.86 -4.60
N GLY A 69 -8.17 32.10 -3.93
CA GLY A 69 -7.69 32.42 -2.59
C GLY A 69 -6.57 31.48 -2.20
N SER A 70 -5.59 31.99 -1.45
CA SER A 70 -4.33 31.33 -1.11
C SER A 70 -4.42 29.83 -0.84
N PRO A 71 -3.45 29.02 -1.32
CA PRO A 71 -3.42 27.57 -1.10
C PRO A 71 -3.01 27.26 0.34
N MET A 72 -3.91 27.49 1.31
CA MET A 72 -3.57 27.36 2.73
C MET A 72 -3.80 25.95 3.33
N HIS A 73 -4.30 24.97 2.57
CA HIS A 73 -4.33 23.58 3.05
C HIS A 73 -4.20 22.57 1.91
N ALA A 74 -2.97 22.39 1.40
CA ALA A 74 -2.63 21.17 0.67
C ALA A 74 -2.51 20.03 1.70
N SER A 75 -3.42 19.06 1.69
CA SER A 75 -3.23 17.85 2.50
C SER A 75 -2.09 17.05 1.88
N ASN A 76 -1.05 16.78 2.68
CA ASN A 76 0.01 15.84 2.32
C ASN A 76 -0.30 14.50 2.98
N ASN A 77 -0.17 13.42 2.22
CA ASN A 77 -0.12 12.08 2.78
C ASN A 77 0.95 11.29 2.05
N TRP A 78 1.33 10.19 2.66
CA TRP A 78 2.29 9.25 2.12
C TRP A 78 1.54 7.96 1.83
N GLU A 79 1.65 7.48 0.59
CA GLU A 79 1.17 6.17 0.19
C GLU A 79 2.31 5.18 0.33
N TYR A 80 2.13 4.17 1.19
CA TYR A 80 3.11 3.16 1.50
C TYR A 80 2.75 1.83 0.86
N LEU A 81 3.77 1.11 0.38
CA LEU A 81 3.74 -0.30 0.05
C LEU A 81 4.83 -1.02 0.86
N TYR A 82 4.39 -1.84 1.80
CA TYR A 82 5.23 -2.74 2.58
C TYR A 82 5.26 -4.11 1.91
N VAL A 83 6.46 -4.62 1.68
CA VAL A 83 6.68 -5.92 1.05
C VAL A 83 7.45 -6.79 2.02
N TYR A 84 6.77 -7.80 2.54
CA TYR A 84 7.33 -8.75 3.48
C TYR A 84 8.02 -9.84 2.68
N VAL A 85 9.28 -10.09 2.98
CA VAL A 85 10.15 -11.03 2.31
C VAL A 85 10.69 -12.00 3.36
N ASN A 86 10.59 -13.30 3.10
CA ASN A 86 11.10 -14.31 4.02
C ASN A 86 12.64 -14.43 3.95
N ASN A 87 13.20 -15.24 4.85
CA ASN A 87 14.63 -15.58 4.86
C ASN A 87 15.15 -16.22 3.55
N GLU A 88 14.28 -16.79 2.71
CA GLU A 88 14.65 -17.30 1.36
C GLU A 88 14.70 -16.19 0.28
N GLY A 89 14.35 -14.95 0.63
CA GLY A 89 14.29 -13.85 -0.31
C GLY A 89 13.04 -13.84 -1.20
N LYS A 90 11.96 -14.53 -0.80
CA LYS A 90 10.67 -14.54 -1.52
C LYS A 90 9.66 -13.65 -0.84
N VAL A 91 8.85 -12.95 -1.63
CA VAL A 91 7.74 -12.13 -1.15
C VAL A 91 6.66 -13.05 -0.55
N THR A 92 6.27 -12.79 0.69
CA THR A 92 5.24 -13.56 1.41
C THR A 92 3.93 -12.79 1.52
N TYR A 93 4.02 -11.46 1.67
CA TYR A 93 2.86 -10.61 1.89
C TYR A 93 3.15 -9.18 1.44
N LEU A 94 2.10 -8.49 0.98
CA LEU A 94 2.17 -7.08 0.60
C LEU A 94 1.06 -6.32 1.32
N ARG A 95 1.38 -5.13 1.83
CA ARG A 95 0.44 -4.27 2.54
C ARG A 95 0.56 -2.84 2.05
N ASN A 96 -0.57 -2.27 1.64
CA ASN A 96 -0.67 -0.85 1.31
C ASN A 96 -1.27 -0.08 2.46
N GLU A 97 -0.69 1.05 2.83
CA GLU A 97 -1.24 1.95 3.85
C GLU A 97 -1.08 3.42 3.45
N LYS A 98 -1.89 4.28 4.04
CA LYS A 98 -1.74 5.73 3.94
C LYS A 98 -1.37 6.27 5.30
N GLN A 99 -0.34 7.10 5.35
CA GLN A 99 0.17 7.67 6.60
C GLN A 99 0.44 9.16 6.43
N ASN A 100 0.41 9.90 7.53
CA ASN A 100 0.65 11.35 7.53
C ASN A 100 2.11 11.70 7.86
N PHE A 101 2.97 10.69 7.97
CA PHE A 101 4.38 10.84 8.32
C PHE A 101 5.29 10.18 7.27
N PRO A 102 6.50 10.71 7.07
CA PRO A 102 7.47 10.21 6.10
C PRO A 102 8.18 8.92 6.58
N PRO A 103 8.81 8.15 5.67
CA PRO A 103 9.32 6.80 5.95
C PRO A 103 10.41 6.74 7.02
N GLN A 104 11.07 7.87 7.29
CA GLN A 104 12.08 8.01 8.33
C GLN A 104 11.49 7.91 9.74
N GLN A 105 10.19 8.23 9.92
CA GLN A 105 9.51 8.17 11.21
C GLN A 105 8.91 6.79 11.52
N ILE A 106 8.97 5.83 10.60
CA ILE A 106 8.51 4.46 10.85
C ILE A 106 9.45 3.76 11.83
N ASP A 107 8.89 3.35 12.97
CA ASP A 107 9.56 2.45 13.90
C ASP A 107 9.40 0.99 13.45
N ALA A 108 10.53 0.29 13.32
CA ALA A 108 10.56 -1.11 12.89
C ALA A 108 9.76 -2.04 13.81
N SER A 109 9.61 -1.68 15.09
CA SER A 109 8.83 -2.46 16.06
C SER A 109 7.33 -2.47 15.75
N LEU A 110 6.81 -1.41 15.14
CA LEU A 110 5.38 -1.27 14.80
C LEU A 110 4.98 -2.08 13.56
N LEU A 111 5.96 -2.58 12.80
CA LEU A 111 5.75 -3.39 11.60
C LEU A 111 5.63 -4.89 11.89
N LYS A 112 5.82 -5.31 13.14
CA LYS A 112 5.78 -6.72 13.57
C LYS A 112 4.37 -7.31 13.66
N GLY A 113 3.32 -6.55 13.35
CA GLY A 113 1.93 -7.01 13.37
C GLY A 113 1.13 -6.53 12.17
N THR A 114 0.02 -7.22 11.90
CA THR A 114 -1.00 -6.88 10.89
C THR A 114 -1.84 -5.65 11.28
N ASN A 115 -1.51 -5.00 12.39
CA ASN A 115 -2.20 -3.81 12.86
C ASN A 115 -1.66 -2.56 12.14
N ALA A 116 -2.54 -1.59 11.92
CA ALA A 116 -2.19 -0.31 11.31
C ALA A 116 -1.05 0.36 12.08
N ILE A 117 -0.06 0.86 11.35
CA ILE A 117 1.11 1.53 11.94
C ILE A 117 0.71 2.95 12.37
N SER A 118 1.16 3.39 13.54
CA SER A 118 1.05 4.79 14.00
C SER A 118 2.44 5.44 14.05
N ALA A 119 2.51 6.77 14.04
CA ALA A 119 3.77 7.48 14.29
C ALA A 119 4.29 7.17 15.71
N LYS A 120 5.62 7.27 15.88
CA LYS A 120 6.31 7.17 17.18
C LYS A 120 6.15 8.43 18.01
#